data_AF-A0AAW4XQ93-F1
#
_entry.id   AF-A0AAW4XQ93-F1
#
_cell.length_a   1.000
_cell.length_b   1.000
_cell.length_c   1.000
_cell.angle_alpha   90.00
_cell.angle_beta   90.00
_cell.angle_gamma   90.00
#
_symmetry.space_group_name_H-M   'P 1'
#
loop_
_entity.id
_entity.type
_entity.pdbx_description
1 polymer ?
#
loop_
_entity_poly.entity_id
_entity_poly.type
_entity_poly.pdbx_seq_one_letter_code
_entity_poly.pdbx_strand_id
1 'polypeptide(L)'
;MTDMIELLTARFAEPISVYRELLRGLAATGEPPYRRSVLLDTHPVEGPSLTTPHLRIQVSYSYQDADELGSFPADMRPVCVRIHVQGYPDKYPDRRAAGSDLVHEYPAVEPEAWARAVLGRQWSDYAYQMIRRTDVDRRMRTNLIYTQPLFVVFVASDGTPVLAPDNIAWNRVWLKVIDARKLDPDPESRALLEHIARVGPYARTAGIRHPDTEPDGGWRLEVTGVPLDRLTDTAAETVRALRNGIRVRGRIAKQFRPIRLHVELDHVVVYFKWARNPNTFAVTMHPPQTGDELAGPPWHTPAAVAGTMISRWQEELCTGLLVRGTRRRDGDTIYISAPPSAPVGQEYWVSEVALHERSGVWLAREGLDIDRPLEWKNTGVLAVWIQAKVNNAVGRPYVGHAAARWSGQATAHVEVFETVPGTPETVAAQLAHRITHILADLGAETITASVENEYFTELGYTNRPEQAGMVLDVASMP
;
A
#
# COMPACT_ATOMS: atom_id res chain seq x y z
N MET A 1 -2.95 37.69 0.77
CA MET A 1 -2.45 36.29 0.84
C MET A 1 -0.93 36.27 0.73
N THR A 2 -0.35 36.88 -0.30
CA THR A 2 1.12 37.05 -0.47
C THR A 2 1.82 37.59 0.77
N ASP A 3 1.32 38.69 1.35
CA ASP A 3 1.89 39.30 2.57
C ASP A 3 1.92 38.34 3.77
N MET A 4 0.93 37.45 3.88
CA MET A 4 0.85 36.46 4.97
C MET A 4 1.88 35.35 4.77
N ILE A 5 2.06 34.89 3.54
CA ILE A 5 3.05 33.85 3.19
C ILE A 5 4.46 34.38 3.47
N GLU A 6 4.75 35.62 3.07
CA GLU A 6 6.05 36.28 3.30
C GLU A 6 6.32 36.45 4.80
N LEU A 7 5.32 36.92 5.56
CA LEU A 7 5.43 37.06 7.02
C LEU A 7 5.71 35.72 7.71
N LEU A 8 4.98 34.65 7.34
CA LEU A 8 5.21 33.31 7.88
C LEU A 8 6.59 32.77 7.51
N THR A 9 6.99 32.95 6.24
CA THR A 9 8.30 32.49 5.74
C THR A 9 9.45 33.19 6.45
N ALA A 10 9.34 34.49 6.70
CA ALA A 10 10.34 35.26 7.43
C ALA A 10 10.37 34.91 8.93
N ARG A 11 9.19 34.83 9.56
CA ARG A 11 9.06 34.60 11.01
C ARG A 11 9.49 33.19 11.44
N PHE A 12 9.29 32.19 10.58
CA PHE A 12 9.58 30.79 10.84
C PHE A 12 10.65 30.22 9.89
N ALA A 13 11.56 31.06 9.41
CA ALA A 13 12.53 30.71 8.37
C ALA A 13 13.37 29.47 8.70
N GLU A 14 13.89 29.38 9.93
CA GLU A 14 14.71 28.25 10.39
C GLU A 14 13.90 26.94 10.46
N PRO A 15 12.76 26.86 11.17
CA PRO A 15 11.89 25.66 11.15
C PRO A 15 11.44 25.27 9.74
N ILE A 16 11.06 26.23 8.89
CA ILE A 16 10.65 25.97 7.51
C ILE A 16 11.80 25.43 6.66
N SER A 17 13.03 25.88 6.87
CA SER A 17 14.19 25.38 6.14
C SER A 17 14.45 23.90 6.44
N VAL A 18 14.47 23.53 7.73
CA VAL A 18 14.61 22.13 8.16
C VAL A 18 13.49 21.27 7.58
N TYR A 19 12.25 21.76 7.65
CA TYR A 19 11.08 21.08 7.11
C TYR A 19 11.20 20.80 5.61
N ARG A 20 11.67 21.79 4.83
CA ARG A 20 11.88 21.62 3.38
C ARG A 20 13.01 20.67 3.05
N GLU A 21 14.08 20.67 3.81
CA GLU A 21 15.19 19.72 3.65
C GLU A 21 14.72 18.28 3.88
N LEU A 22 13.95 18.05 4.95
CA LEU A 22 13.32 16.76 5.22
C LEU A 22 12.43 16.32 4.07
N LEU A 23 11.53 17.19 3.60
CA LEU A 23 10.64 16.85 2.48
C LEU A 23 11.39 16.49 1.19
N ARG A 24 12.49 17.20 0.88
CA ARG A 24 13.36 16.86 -0.27
C ARG A 24 14.05 15.52 -0.08
N GLY A 25 14.55 15.24 1.11
CA GLY A 25 15.15 13.94 1.44
C GLY A 25 14.18 12.78 1.23
N LEU A 26 12.92 12.94 1.68
CA LEU A 26 11.88 11.91 1.54
C LEU A 26 11.48 11.68 0.07
N ALA A 27 11.45 12.75 -0.74
CA ALA A 27 11.21 12.63 -2.18
C ALA A 27 12.38 11.90 -2.90
N ALA A 28 13.61 12.11 -2.45
CA ALA A 28 14.81 11.55 -3.08
C ALA A 28 15.08 10.07 -2.71
N THR A 29 14.78 9.66 -1.48
CA THR A 29 15.08 8.28 -1.04
C THR A 29 13.98 7.29 -1.45
N GLY A 30 12.73 7.74 -1.58
CA GLY A 30 11.60 6.86 -1.91
C GLY A 30 11.37 5.73 -0.89
N GLU A 31 12.07 5.74 0.24
CA GLU A 31 11.92 4.76 1.31
C GLU A 31 10.79 5.23 2.23
N PRO A 32 9.62 4.57 2.25
CA PRO A 32 8.61 4.90 3.23
C PRO A 32 9.14 4.54 4.63
N PRO A 33 9.03 5.42 5.64
CA PRO A 33 9.16 5.03 7.03
C PRO A 33 8.04 4.02 7.27
N TYR A 34 8.46 2.77 7.36
CA TYR A 34 7.89 1.70 8.16
C TYR A 34 6.38 1.85 8.49
N ARG A 35 5.54 0.98 7.90
CA ARG A 35 4.14 0.60 8.26
C ARG A 35 3.58 1.17 9.59
N ARG A 36 3.43 2.49 9.72
CA ARG A 36 2.70 3.13 10.82
C ARG A 36 1.86 4.27 10.28
N SER A 37 0.56 4.12 10.46
CA SER A 37 -0.50 5.02 9.98
C SER A 37 -0.60 6.32 10.79
N VAL A 38 0.52 6.92 11.21
CA VAL A 38 0.47 8.09 12.10
C VAL A 38 1.41 9.16 11.58
N LEU A 39 0.90 10.40 11.55
CA LEU A 39 1.61 11.67 11.40
C LEU A 39 3.04 11.53 11.95
N LEU A 40 3.99 11.32 11.04
CA LEU A 40 5.39 10.96 11.32
C LEU A 40 6.27 12.21 11.45
N ASP A 41 5.65 13.34 11.77
CA ASP A 41 6.39 14.57 11.89
C ASP A 41 7.04 14.66 13.28
N THR A 42 8.35 14.49 13.30
CA THR A 42 9.19 14.69 14.50
C THR A 42 9.60 16.15 14.67
N HIS A 43 9.33 17.01 13.69
CA HIS A 43 9.75 18.42 13.65
C HIS A 43 8.64 19.32 13.06
N PRO A 44 7.45 19.38 13.68
CA PRO A 44 6.38 20.23 13.18
C PRO A 44 6.76 21.71 13.25
N VAL A 45 6.22 22.51 12.33
CA VAL A 45 6.33 23.98 12.39
C VAL A 45 5.15 24.51 13.21
N GLU A 46 5.42 25.26 14.27
CA GLU A 46 4.38 25.80 15.15
C GLU A 46 4.51 27.30 15.37
N GLY A 47 3.38 28.00 15.44
CA GLY A 47 3.35 29.43 15.72
C GLY A 47 1.96 29.95 16.06
N PRO A 48 1.85 31.21 16.54
CA PRO A 48 0.55 31.85 16.71
C PRO A 48 -0.18 32.00 15.38
N SER A 49 -1.50 31.94 15.43
CA SER A 49 -2.35 32.36 14.32
C SER A 49 -2.16 33.85 14.04
N LEU A 50 -2.19 34.20 12.76
CA LEU A 50 -2.10 35.57 12.27
C LEU A 50 -3.46 36.25 12.14
N THR A 51 -4.55 35.48 12.15
CA THR A 51 -5.91 36.01 11.95
C THR A 51 -6.82 35.84 13.16
N THR A 52 -6.52 34.89 14.05
CA THR A 52 -7.38 34.52 15.16
C THR A 52 -6.60 34.65 16.48
N PRO A 53 -6.98 35.60 17.36
CA PRO A 53 -6.38 35.71 18.69
C PRO A 53 -6.54 34.41 19.49
N HIS A 54 -5.58 34.14 20.37
CA HIS A 54 -5.57 32.97 21.26
C HIS A 54 -5.54 31.60 20.57
N LEU A 55 -5.14 31.58 19.30
CA LEU A 55 -4.98 30.38 18.51
C LEU A 55 -3.50 30.18 18.15
N ARG A 56 -3.05 28.94 18.23
CA ARG A 56 -1.78 28.47 17.66
C ARG A 56 -2.06 27.53 16.51
N ILE A 57 -1.17 27.53 15.51
CA ILE A 57 -1.22 26.66 14.34
C ILE A 57 -0.01 25.73 14.41
N GLN A 58 -0.27 24.44 14.23
CA GLN A 58 0.75 23.44 13.94
C GLN A 58 0.62 23.01 12.48
N VAL A 59 1.74 22.98 11.77
CA VAL A 59 1.87 22.39 10.44
C VAL A 59 2.71 21.13 10.55
N SER A 60 2.16 20.02 10.08
CA SER A 60 2.87 18.75 10.02
C SER A 60 2.74 18.08 8.66
N TYR A 61 3.62 17.12 8.33
CA TYR A 61 3.52 16.37 7.09
C TYR A 61 3.28 14.87 7.29
N SER A 62 2.76 14.26 6.24
CA SER A 62 2.87 12.83 6.01
C SER A 62 3.06 12.59 4.52
N TYR A 63 3.41 11.38 4.12
CA TYR A 63 3.55 11.06 2.70
C TYR A 63 3.25 9.60 2.41
N GLN A 64 3.13 9.27 1.12
CA GLN A 64 3.02 7.91 0.63
C GLN A 64 3.45 7.84 -0.85
N ASP A 65 3.76 6.66 -1.34
CA ASP A 65 3.90 6.42 -2.78
C ASP A 65 2.62 6.82 -3.52
N ALA A 66 2.79 7.44 -4.69
CA ALA A 66 1.68 7.87 -5.54
C ALA A 66 1.48 7.00 -6.78
N ASP A 67 2.33 6.01 -7.02
CA ASP A 67 2.30 5.08 -8.16
C ASP A 67 0.91 4.45 -8.41
N GLU A 68 0.22 4.06 -7.33
CA GLU A 68 -1.14 3.49 -7.37
C GLU A 68 -2.26 4.48 -7.10
N LEU A 69 -1.95 5.78 -6.97
CA LEU A 69 -2.97 6.81 -6.83
C LEU A 69 -3.52 7.27 -8.18
N GLY A 70 -2.79 7.10 -9.27
CA GLY A 70 -3.23 7.49 -10.62
C GLY A 70 -2.24 7.05 -11.67
N SER A 71 -2.37 7.54 -12.90
CA SER A 71 -1.43 7.23 -13.98
C SER A 71 -0.32 8.26 -14.05
N PHE A 72 0.87 7.86 -13.60
CA PHE A 72 2.10 8.64 -13.71
C PHE A 72 3.05 7.98 -14.72
N PRO A 73 3.99 8.74 -15.33
CA PRO A 73 5.06 8.15 -16.15
C PRO A 73 5.85 7.08 -15.36
N ALA A 74 6.19 5.97 -16.02
CA ALA A 74 6.72 4.77 -15.36
C ALA A 74 7.99 5.04 -14.52
N ASP A 75 8.86 5.92 -15.00
CA ASP A 75 10.15 6.22 -14.35
C ASP A 75 10.05 7.33 -13.30
N MET A 76 8.88 7.95 -13.11
CA MET A 76 8.73 9.13 -12.26
C MET A 76 8.81 8.81 -10.76
N ARG A 77 8.35 7.60 -10.36
CA ARG A 77 8.24 7.14 -8.96
C ARG A 77 7.76 8.24 -8.00
N PRO A 78 6.56 8.81 -8.24
CA PRO A 78 6.13 10.00 -7.53
C PRO A 78 5.75 9.70 -6.08
N VAL A 79 6.00 10.67 -5.22
CA VAL A 79 5.56 10.71 -3.82
C VAL A 79 4.42 11.71 -3.68
N CYS A 80 3.37 11.30 -2.97
CA CYS A 80 2.29 12.17 -2.54
C CYS A 80 2.63 12.73 -1.15
N VAL A 81 2.97 14.02 -1.08
CA VAL A 81 3.24 14.73 0.18
C VAL A 81 1.98 15.42 0.65
N ARG A 82 1.62 15.22 1.92
CA ARG A 82 0.45 15.77 2.59
C ARG A 82 0.90 16.77 3.65
N ILE A 83 0.32 17.97 3.62
CA ILE A 83 0.52 19.02 4.62
C ILE A 83 -0.76 19.16 5.43
N HIS A 84 -0.62 18.89 6.73
CA HIS A 84 -1.67 18.94 7.73
C HIS A 84 -1.56 20.25 8.49
N VAL A 85 -2.62 21.06 8.48
CA VAL A 85 -2.65 22.33 9.23
C VAL A 85 -3.69 22.23 10.32
N GLN A 86 -3.27 22.35 11.59
CA GLN A 86 -4.13 22.15 12.75
C GLN A 86 -4.05 23.34 13.71
N GLY A 87 -5.21 23.92 14.03
CA GLY A 87 -5.33 24.95 15.05
C GLY A 87 -5.55 24.37 16.45
N TYR A 88 -4.98 24.99 17.48
CA TYR A 88 -5.23 24.63 18.88
C TYR A 88 -5.13 25.87 19.79
N PRO A 89 -5.85 25.91 20.93
CA PRO A 89 -5.82 27.06 21.83
C PRO A 89 -4.41 27.35 22.39
N ASP A 90 -4.03 28.63 22.46
CA ASP A 90 -2.70 29.06 22.93
C ASP A 90 -2.41 28.80 24.41
N LYS A 91 -3.45 28.51 25.21
CA LYS A 91 -3.33 28.06 26.60
C LYS A 91 -2.57 26.74 26.73
N TYR A 92 -2.44 25.97 25.66
CA TYR A 92 -1.66 24.73 25.64
C TYR A 92 -0.23 25.00 25.17
N PRO A 93 0.78 24.35 25.79
CA PRO A 93 2.18 24.55 25.43
C PRO A 93 2.53 24.05 24.03
N ASP A 94 1.83 23.01 23.56
CA ASP A 94 2.01 22.41 22.25
C ASP A 94 0.70 21.73 21.78
N ARG A 95 0.67 21.26 20.52
CA ARG A 95 -0.48 20.50 20.02
C ARG A 95 -0.75 19.29 20.92
N ARG A 96 0.26 18.48 21.25
CA ARG A 96 0.05 17.19 21.93
C ARG A 96 -0.71 17.37 23.26
N ALA A 97 -0.41 18.44 24.00
CA ALA A 97 -1.08 18.83 25.23
C ALA A 97 -2.53 19.28 25.02
N ALA A 98 -2.87 19.86 23.86
CA ALA A 98 -4.24 20.23 23.53
C ALA A 98 -5.17 19.02 23.37
N GLY A 99 -4.63 17.84 23.01
CA GLY A 99 -5.40 16.60 22.90
C GLY A 99 -6.54 16.72 21.88
N SER A 100 -7.79 16.65 22.35
CA SER A 100 -9.00 16.83 21.55
C SER A 100 -9.54 18.26 21.52
N ASP A 101 -8.97 19.20 22.29
CA ASP A 101 -9.34 20.62 22.26
C ASP A 101 -8.67 21.31 21.07
N LEU A 102 -9.24 21.08 19.90
CA LEU A 102 -8.71 21.48 18.60
C LEU A 102 -9.66 22.46 17.94
N VAL A 103 -9.09 23.47 17.29
CA VAL A 103 -9.86 24.51 16.60
C VAL A 103 -9.81 24.25 15.10
N HIS A 104 -11.00 24.23 14.49
CA HIS A 104 -11.18 23.93 13.07
C HIS A 104 -11.87 25.07 12.32
N GLU A 105 -12.43 26.03 13.04
CA GLU A 105 -13.04 27.23 12.49
C GLU A 105 -12.05 28.40 12.62
N TYR A 106 -11.28 28.61 11.57
CA TYR A 106 -10.48 29.82 11.38
C TYR A 106 -10.48 30.17 9.87
N PRO A 107 -10.25 31.44 9.50
CA PRO A 107 -10.38 31.89 8.12
C PRO A 107 -9.60 31.01 7.14
N ALA A 108 -10.25 30.52 6.09
CA ALA A 108 -9.69 29.55 5.14
C ALA A 108 -8.38 30.01 4.46
N VAL A 109 -8.13 31.32 4.44
CA VAL A 109 -6.91 31.95 3.92
C VAL A 109 -5.66 31.61 4.73
N GLU A 110 -5.80 31.42 6.05
CA GLU A 110 -4.66 31.18 6.93
C GLU A 110 -4.06 29.78 6.77
N PRO A 111 -4.84 28.67 6.78
CA PRO A 111 -4.26 27.36 6.57
C PRO A 111 -3.63 27.20 5.18
N GLU A 112 -4.18 27.86 4.15
CA GLU A 112 -3.53 27.92 2.84
C GLU A 112 -2.19 28.66 2.92
N ALA A 113 -2.13 29.82 3.59
CA ALA A 113 -0.88 30.57 3.74
C ALA A 113 0.21 29.77 4.47
N TRP A 114 -0.15 29.06 5.55
CA TRP A 114 0.75 28.14 6.26
C TRP A 114 1.26 27.02 5.37
N ALA A 115 0.36 26.36 4.62
CA ALA A 115 0.75 25.29 3.69
C ALA A 115 1.70 25.81 2.59
N ARG A 116 1.40 26.98 2.01
CA ARG A 116 2.27 27.61 1.00
C ARG A 116 3.63 28.02 1.57
N ALA A 117 3.67 28.54 2.80
CA ALA A 117 4.91 28.91 3.47
C ALA A 117 5.82 27.69 3.67
N VAL A 118 5.30 26.55 4.15
CA VAL A 118 6.14 25.35 4.34
C VAL A 118 6.56 24.71 3.00
N LEU A 119 5.66 24.62 2.02
CA LEU A 119 5.94 24.06 0.70
C LEU A 119 6.91 24.94 -0.13
N GLY A 120 6.88 26.25 0.10
CA GLY A 120 7.60 27.22 -0.71
C GLY A 120 7.02 27.39 -2.11
N ARG A 121 7.47 28.43 -2.83
CA ARG A 121 6.96 28.78 -4.17
C ARG A 121 7.02 27.61 -5.15
N GLN A 122 8.13 26.88 -5.15
CA GLN A 122 8.36 25.76 -6.08
C GLN A 122 7.24 24.71 -6.03
N TRP A 123 6.82 24.26 -4.85
CA TRP A 123 5.84 23.18 -4.71
C TRP A 123 4.40 23.67 -4.50
N SER A 124 4.22 24.82 -3.85
CA SER A 124 2.89 25.32 -3.50
C SER A 124 2.01 25.61 -4.72
N ASP A 125 2.59 26.05 -5.83
CA ASP A 125 1.88 26.27 -7.09
C ASP A 125 1.33 24.98 -7.71
N TYR A 126 1.89 23.82 -7.34
CA TYR A 126 1.44 22.50 -7.78
C TYR A 126 0.49 21.84 -6.77
N ALA A 127 0.28 22.44 -5.60
CA ALA A 127 -0.53 21.85 -4.56
C ALA A 127 -2.06 21.93 -4.79
N TYR A 128 -2.78 21.07 -4.08
CA TYR A 128 -4.23 20.97 -4.06
C TYR A 128 -4.72 20.97 -2.62
N GLN A 129 -5.89 21.56 -2.36
CA GLN A 129 -6.61 21.47 -1.11
C GLN A 129 -7.63 20.32 -1.19
N MET A 130 -7.60 19.38 -0.24
CA MET A 130 -8.51 18.24 -0.25
C MET A 130 -9.94 18.64 0.12
N ILE A 131 -10.90 18.09 -0.61
CA ILE A 131 -12.34 18.22 -0.37
C ILE A 131 -12.84 16.94 0.29
N ARG A 132 -13.50 17.09 1.43
CA ARG A 132 -13.98 15.98 2.27
C ARG A 132 -15.47 15.76 2.09
N ARG A 133 -15.92 14.51 2.26
CA ARG A 133 -17.35 14.14 2.33
C ARG A 133 -18.01 14.87 3.47
N THR A 134 -19.08 15.62 3.25
CA THR A 134 -19.82 16.33 4.31
C THR A 134 -20.77 15.40 5.10
N ASP A 135 -21.16 14.28 4.50
CA ASP A 135 -22.06 13.28 5.06
C ASP A 135 -21.34 12.24 5.92
N VAL A 136 -20.63 12.71 6.96
CA VAL A 136 -20.01 11.82 7.96
C VAL A 136 -20.76 11.88 9.28
N ASP A 137 -20.69 10.77 10.03
CA ASP A 137 -21.30 10.66 11.36
C ASP A 137 -20.70 11.67 12.37
N ARG A 138 -21.42 11.90 13.47
CA ARG A 138 -21.02 12.88 14.51
C ARG A 138 -19.65 12.59 15.10
N ARG A 139 -19.27 11.32 15.26
CA ARG A 139 -17.97 10.91 15.83
C ARG A 139 -16.83 11.27 14.89
N MET A 140 -17.03 11.15 13.58
CA MET A 140 -16.07 11.51 12.56
C MET A 140 -15.95 13.04 12.42
N ARG A 141 -17.05 13.79 12.56
CA ARG A 141 -17.02 15.26 12.54
C ARG A 141 -16.17 15.88 13.63
N THR A 142 -15.90 15.16 14.72
CA THR A 142 -15.03 15.61 15.81
C THR A 142 -13.66 14.93 15.79
N ASN A 143 -13.37 14.09 14.78
CA ASN A 143 -12.10 13.40 14.67
C ASN A 143 -11.07 14.31 14.01
N LEU A 144 -9.93 14.54 14.68
CA LEU A 144 -8.78 15.31 14.17
C LEU A 144 -8.43 14.98 12.71
N ILE A 145 -8.38 13.69 12.39
CA ILE A 145 -7.97 13.19 11.07
C ILE A 145 -8.91 13.72 9.97
N TYR A 146 -10.16 14.02 10.35
CA TYR A 146 -11.22 14.50 9.48
C TYR A 146 -11.34 16.03 9.44
N THR A 147 -11.05 16.75 10.52
CA THR A 147 -11.38 18.19 10.64
C THR A 147 -10.24 19.15 10.26
N GLN A 148 -9.00 18.70 10.20
CA GLN A 148 -7.87 19.55 9.78
C GLN A 148 -7.91 19.86 8.26
N PRO A 149 -7.64 21.11 7.85
CA PRO A 149 -7.25 21.42 6.47
C PRO A 149 -6.07 20.55 6.02
N LEU A 150 -6.19 20.01 4.80
CA LEU A 150 -5.22 19.09 4.22
C LEU A 150 -4.87 19.56 2.81
N PHE A 151 -3.58 19.76 2.57
CA PHE A 151 -3.03 20.14 1.27
C PHE A 151 -2.11 19.05 0.76
N VAL A 152 -2.04 18.88 -0.56
CA VAL A 152 -1.31 17.78 -1.19
C VAL A 152 -0.52 18.30 -2.37
N VAL A 153 0.73 17.86 -2.48
CA VAL A 153 1.56 18.03 -3.67
C VAL A 153 2.15 16.68 -4.08
N PHE A 154 2.28 16.49 -5.39
CA PHE A 154 2.96 15.32 -5.95
C PHE A 154 4.36 15.74 -6.40
N VAL A 155 5.35 14.94 -6.05
CA VAL A 155 6.76 15.24 -6.28
C VAL A 155 7.42 14.03 -6.91
N ALA A 156 8.12 14.21 -8.03
CA ALA A 156 8.93 13.18 -8.66
C ALA A 156 10.18 12.87 -7.82
N SER A 157 10.86 11.76 -8.11
CA SER A 157 12.05 11.32 -7.35
C SER A 157 13.22 12.32 -7.36
N ASP A 158 13.26 13.23 -8.34
CA ASP A 158 14.24 14.32 -8.44
C ASP A 158 13.85 15.59 -7.66
N GLY A 159 12.70 15.58 -6.98
CA GLY A 159 12.16 16.74 -6.25
C GLY A 159 11.31 17.69 -7.11
N THR A 160 11.11 17.38 -8.40
CA THR A 160 10.28 18.20 -9.30
C THR A 160 8.80 18.04 -8.96
N PRO A 161 8.06 19.13 -8.70
CA PRO A 161 6.62 19.05 -8.45
C PRO A 161 5.86 18.75 -9.75
N VAL A 162 4.81 17.95 -9.65
CA VAL A 162 3.98 17.56 -10.80
C VAL A 162 2.49 17.73 -10.50
N LEU A 163 1.70 17.96 -11.53
CA LEU A 163 0.24 17.98 -11.41
C LEU A 163 -0.28 16.57 -11.10
N ALA A 164 -1.36 16.50 -10.33
CA ALA A 164 -2.09 15.25 -10.16
C ALA A 164 -2.62 14.78 -11.53
N PRO A 165 -2.58 13.47 -11.81
CA PRO A 165 -3.17 12.92 -13.02
C PRO A 165 -4.69 13.12 -13.05
N ASP A 166 -5.25 13.24 -14.25
CA ASP A 166 -6.71 13.39 -14.47
C ASP A 166 -7.56 12.19 -14.01
N ASN A 167 -6.93 11.07 -13.70
CA ASN A 167 -7.54 9.85 -13.18
C ASN A 167 -7.10 9.52 -11.74
N ILE A 168 -6.68 10.53 -10.97
CA ILE A 168 -6.26 10.38 -9.58
C ILE A 168 -7.41 9.86 -8.68
N ALA A 169 -7.11 8.87 -7.86
CA ALA A 169 -7.99 8.32 -6.84
C ALA A 169 -7.88 9.13 -5.53
N TRP A 170 -8.49 10.32 -5.49
CA TRP A 170 -8.46 11.22 -4.31
C TRP A 170 -8.91 10.55 -3.01
N ASN A 171 -9.86 9.63 -3.08
CA ASN A 171 -10.33 8.85 -1.94
C ASN A 171 -9.27 7.92 -1.30
N ARG A 172 -8.14 7.69 -1.98
CA ARG A 172 -6.97 6.97 -1.45
C ARG A 172 -5.88 7.88 -0.90
N VAL A 173 -5.94 9.18 -1.18
CA VAL A 173 -4.98 10.16 -0.67
C VAL A 173 -5.18 10.37 0.82
N TRP A 174 -6.42 10.42 1.30
CA TRP A 174 -6.70 10.50 2.74
C TRP A 174 -8.13 10.03 3.08
N LEU A 175 -8.37 9.74 4.35
CA LEU A 175 -9.67 9.27 4.82
C LEU A 175 -10.78 10.29 4.51
N LYS A 176 -11.86 9.80 3.88
CA LYS A 176 -13.10 10.55 3.56
C LYS A 176 -12.88 11.76 2.65
N VAL A 177 -11.77 11.82 1.93
CA VAL A 177 -11.59 12.72 0.80
C VAL A 177 -12.38 12.18 -0.40
N ILE A 178 -13.02 13.07 -1.14
CA ILE A 178 -13.73 12.74 -2.38
C ILE A 178 -13.12 13.42 -3.60
N ASP A 179 -12.49 14.56 -3.39
CA ASP A 179 -11.96 15.37 -4.48
C ASP A 179 -10.90 16.35 -3.95
N ALA A 180 -10.39 17.21 -4.82
CA ALA A 180 -9.44 18.24 -4.48
C ALA A 180 -9.61 19.50 -5.32
N ARG A 181 -9.52 20.66 -4.68
CA ARG A 181 -9.43 21.97 -5.34
C ARG A 181 -7.96 22.27 -5.64
N LYS A 182 -7.65 22.62 -6.89
CA LYS A 182 -6.34 23.16 -7.24
C LYS A 182 -6.11 24.52 -6.56
N LEU A 183 -4.97 24.70 -5.92
CA LEU A 183 -4.57 26.03 -5.42
C LEU A 183 -4.19 26.93 -6.60
N ASP A 184 -4.58 28.20 -6.53
CA ASP A 184 -4.25 29.17 -7.58
C ASP A 184 -2.73 29.37 -7.65
N PRO A 185 -2.08 29.11 -8.80
CA PRO A 185 -0.66 29.33 -8.93
C PRO A 185 -0.29 30.81 -8.79
N ASP A 186 0.96 31.08 -8.41
CA ASP A 186 1.51 32.42 -8.51
C ASP A 186 1.37 32.97 -9.96
N PRO A 187 0.97 34.24 -10.16
CA PRO A 187 0.91 34.88 -11.47
C PRO A 187 2.22 34.79 -12.30
N GLU A 188 3.36 34.62 -11.63
CA GLU A 188 4.67 34.43 -12.27
C GLU A 188 4.85 33.04 -12.89
N SER A 189 4.07 32.04 -12.47
CA SER A 189 4.10 30.66 -12.97
C SER A 189 3.39 30.49 -14.32
N ARG A 190 3.81 31.28 -15.32
CA ARG A 190 3.17 31.39 -16.64
C ARG A 190 2.93 30.06 -17.34
N ALA A 191 3.94 29.19 -17.39
CA ALA A 191 3.82 27.89 -18.06
C ALA A 191 2.74 27.00 -17.43
N LEU A 192 2.63 27.03 -16.10
CA LEU A 192 1.61 26.28 -15.37
C LEU A 192 0.22 26.87 -15.60
N LEU A 193 0.09 28.20 -15.55
CA LEU A 193 -1.16 28.90 -15.83
C LEU A 193 -1.66 28.64 -17.26
N GLU A 194 -0.77 28.67 -18.26
CA GLU A 194 -1.06 28.31 -19.65
C GLU A 194 -1.54 26.86 -19.79
N HIS A 195 -0.89 25.93 -19.08
CA HIS A 195 -1.34 24.53 -19.05
C HIS A 195 -2.75 24.42 -18.47
N ILE A 196 -2.99 25.02 -17.30
CA ILE A 196 -4.29 24.96 -16.61
C ILE A 196 -5.39 25.57 -17.47
N ALA A 197 -5.13 26.72 -18.12
CA ALA A 197 -6.10 27.36 -19.01
C ALA A 197 -6.46 26.47 -20.22
N ARG A 198 -5.49 25.71 -20.74
CA ARG A 198 -5.67 24.87 -21.94
C ARG A 198 -6.27 23.50 -21.64
N VAL A 199 -5.92 22.91 -20.50
CA VAL A 199 -6.12 21.47 -20.22
C VAL A 199 -6.90 21.22 -18.93
N GLY A 200 -6.99 22.22 -18.05
CA GLY A 200 -7.50 22.07 -16.71
C GLY A 200 -6.40 21.78 -15.68
N PRO A 201 -6.78 21.63 -14.41
CA PRO A 201 -5.85 21.59 -13.28
C PRO A 201 -5.03 20.29 -13.17
N TYR A 202 -5.18 19.35 -14.10
CA TYR A 202 -4.59 18.01 -14.00
C TYR A 202 -3.64 17.69 -15.16
N ALA A 203 -2.79 16.69 -14.97
CA ALA A 203 -1.97 16.10 -16.02
C ALA A 203 -2.81 15.12 -16.87
N ARG A 204 -2.71 15.20 -18.19
CA ARG A 204 -3.38 14.26 -19.12
C ARG A 204 -2.73 12.89 -19.03
N THR A 205 -3.55 11.84 -18.90
CA THR A 205 -3.00 10.48 -18.76
C THR A 205 -3.35 9.51 -19.89
N ALA A 206 -4.19 9.89 -20.86
CA ALA A 206 -4.69 8.98 -21.90
C ALA A 206 -3.61 8.14 -22.61
N GLY A 207 -2.40 8.67 -22.83
CA GLY A 207 -1.28 7.95 -23.47
C GLY A 207 -0.35 7.16 -22.53
N ILE A 208 -0.55 7.24 -21.22
CA ILE A 208 0.31 6.60 -20.20
C ILE A 208 -0.48 5.73 -19.21
N ARG A 209 -1.79 5.55 -19.43
CA ARG A 209 -2.63 4.68 -18.61
C ARG A 209 -2.21 3.22 -18.77
N HIS A 210 -2.41 2.44 -17.71
CA HIS A 210 -2.23 1.00 -17.78
C HIS A 210 -3.26 0.41 -18.77
N PRO A 211 -2.90 -0.52 -19.67
CA PRO A 211 -3.80 -1.05 -20.69
C PRO A 211 -5.07 -1.72 -20.11
N ASP A 212 -4.94 -2.29 -18.91
CA ASP A 212 -6.03 -2.93 -18.17
C ASP A 212 -6.84 -1.95 -17.29
N THR A 213 -6.74 -0.64 -17.49
CA THR A 213 -7.58 0.36 -16.79
C THR A 213 -8.61 0.99 -17.72
N GLU A 214 -9.73 1.37 -17.12
CA GLU A 214 -10.73 2.22 -17.75
C GLU A 214 -10.28 3.71 -17.73
N PRO A 215 -10.96 4.60 -18.46
CA PRO A 215 -10.59 6.02 -18.49
C PRO A 215 -10.59 6.72 -17.12
N ASP A 216 -11.36 6.21 -16.16
CA ASP A 216 -11.41 6.67 -14.77
C ASP A 216 -10.20 6.24 -13.93
N GLY A 217 -9.25 5.48 -14.50
CA GLY A 217 -8.06 4.95 -13.83
C GLY A 217 -8.31 3.70 -12.99
N GLY A 218 -9.57 3.26 -12.85
CA GLY A 218 -9.91 2.00 -12.20
C GLY A 218 -9.59 0.81 -13.09
N TRP A 219 -9.30 -0.34 -12.47
CA TRP A 219 -9.12 -1.60 -13.18
C TRP A 219 -10.35 -1.92 -14.05
N ARG A 220 -10.09 -2.37 -15.27
CA ARG A 220 -11.10 -3.02 -16.11
C ARG A 220 -11.50 -4.31 -15.42
N LEU A 221 -12.80 -4.53 -15.33
CA LEU A 221 -13.37 -5.64 -14.59
C LEU A 221 -14.52 -6.23 -15.40
N GLU A 222 -14.35 -7.47 -15.83
CA GLU A 222 -15.43 -8.24 -16.43
C GLU A 222 -16.46 -8.59 -15.35
N VAL A 223 -17.76 -8.42 -15.64
CA VAL A 223 -18.85 -8.83 -14.74
C VAL A 223 -19.65 -9.92 -15.44
N THR A 224 -19.75 -11.09 -14.81
CA THR A 224 -20.39 -12.29 -15.38
C THR A 224 -21.34 -12.93 -14.35
N GLY A 225 -22.10 -13.94 -14.78
CA GLY A 225 -23.05 -14.65 -13.92
C GLY A 225 -24.45 -14.06 -13.99
N VAL A 226 -25.21 -14.12 -12.89
CA VAL A 226 -26.58 -13.63 -12.85
C VAL A 226 -26.62 -12.09 -12.90
N PRO A 227 -27.58 -11.50 -13.64
CA PRO A 227 -27.81 -10.05 -13.62
C PRO A 227 -28.17 -9.53 -12.21
N LEU A 228 -27.77 -8.30 -11.88
CA LEU A 228 -28.00 -7.72 -10.55
C LEU A 228 -29.48 -7.49 -10.22
N ASP A 229 -30.37 -7.42 -11.22
CA ASP A 229 -31.82 -7.30 -11.03
C ASP A 229 -32.49 -8.63 -10.60
N ARG A 230 -31.73 -9.74 -10.64
CA ARG A 230 -32.15 -11.05 -10.12
C ARG A 230 -31.78 -11.26 -8.65
N LEU A 231 -30.95 -10.37 -8.09
CA LEU A 231 -30.59 -10.39 -6.68
C LEU A 231 -31.63 -9.63 -5.85
N THR A 232 -31.59 -9.82 -4.53
CA THR A 232 -32.29 -8.89 -3.63
C THR A 232 -31.65 -7.50 -3.70
N ASP A 233 -32.40 -6.47 -3.32
CA ASP A 233 -31.89 -5.08 -3.34
C ASP A 233 -30.61 -4.93 -2.49
N THR A 234 -30.59 -5.52 -1.30
CA THR A 234 -29.43 -5.52 -0.39
C THR A 234 -28.21 -6.19 -1.03
N ALA A 235 -28.39 -7.36 -1.64
CA ALA A 235 -27.29 -8.07 -2.29
C ALA A 235 -26.80 -7.29 -3.52
N ALA A 236 -27.70 -6.79 -4.36
CA ALA A 236 -27.37 -5.99 -5.53
C ALA A 236 -26.57 -4.72 -5.16
N GLU A 237 -26.98 -4.00 -4.12
CA GLU A 237 -26.25 -2.83 -3.62
C GLU A 237 -24.86 -3.20 -3.08
N THR A 238 -24.76 -4.32 -2.36
CA THR A 238 -23.47 -4.81 -1.84
C THR A 238 -22.53 -5.14 -2.99
N VAL A 239 -23.02 -5.84 -4.02
CA VAL A 239 -22.24 -6.21 -5.21
C VAL A 239 -21.81 -4.98 -6.02
N ARG A 240 -22.67 -3.97 -6.18
CA ARG A 240 -22.29 -2.69 -6.80
C ARG A 240 -21.18 -1.99 -6.02
N ALA A 241 -21.31 -1.91 -4.70
CA ALA A 241 -20.29 -1.31 -3.84
C ALA A 241 -18.96 -2.09 -3.89
N LEU A 242 -19.02 -3.43 -3.90
CA LEU A 242 -17.86 -4.29 -4.05
C LEU A 242 -17.17 -4.04 -5.40
N ARG A 243 -17.92 -4.11 -6.51
CA ARG A 243 -17.42 -3.84 -7.87
C ARG A 243 -16.69 -2.50 -7.93
N ASN A 244 -17.31 -1.43 -7.42
CA ASN A 244 -16.72 -0.10 -7.44
C ASN A 244 -15.46 -0.02 -6.56
N GLY A 245 -15.45 -0.70 -5.42
CA GLY A 245 -14.33 -0.69 -4.49
C GLY A 245 -13.11 -1.48 -4.98
N ILE A 246 -13.30 -2.67 -5.55
CA ILE A 246 -12.18 -3.52 -6.01
C ILE A 246 -11.50 -2.96 -7.26
N ARG A 247 -12.23 -2.20 -8.09
CA ARG A 247 -11.66 -1.52 -9.26
C ARG A 247 -10.64 -0.45 -8.90
N VAL A 248 -10.68 0.10 -7.68
CA VAL A 248 -9.74 1.16 -7.28
C VAL A 248 -8.33 0.57 -7.16
N ARG A 249 -7.39 1.09 -7.96
CA ARG A 249 -5.99 0.68 -7.97
C ARG A 249 -5.35 0.77 -6.58
N GLY A 250 -4.57 -0.26 -6.25
CA GLY A 250 -3.92 -0.44 -4.95
C GLY A 250 -4.83 -0.45 -3.71
N ARG A 251 -6.17 -0.50 -3.86
CA ARG A 251 -7.11 -0.49 -2.74
C ARG A 251 -6.99 -1.72 -1.84
N ILE A 252 -6.75 -2.89 -2.45
CA ILE A 252 -6.49 -4.15 -1.74
C ILE A 252 -4.98 -4.36 -1.56
N ALA A 253 -4.22 -4.29 -2.63
CA ALA A 253 -2.75 -4.32 -2.61
C ALA A 253 -2.23 -3.77 -3.93
N LYS A 254 -0.98 -3.31 -4.00
CA LYS A 254 -0.36 -2.92 -5.28
C LYS A 254 -0.26 -4.11 -6.24
N GLN A 255 -0.12 -5.31 -5.68
CA GLN A 255 -0.04 -6.59 -6.38
C GLN A 255 -1.39 -7.09 -6.88
N PHE A 256 -2.51 -6.55 -6.37
CA PHE A 256 -3.84 -7.05 -6.64
C PHE A 256 -4.43 -6.39 -7.89
N ARG A 257 -4.64 -7.18 -8.96
CA ARG A 257 -5.32 -6.77 -10.18
C ARG A 257 -6.59 -7.61 -10.38
N PRO A 258 -7.79 -7.09 -10.09
CA PRO A 258 -9.02 -7.82 -10.37
C PRO A 258 -9.22 -7.93 -11.88
N ILE A 259 -9.71 -9.09 -12.32
CA ILE A 259 -9.96 -9.36 -13.75
C ILE A 259 -11.44 -9.69 -14.02
N ARG A 260 -12.11 -10.37 -13.07
CA ARG A 260 -13.52 -10.76 -13.22
C ARG A 260 -14.24 -10.77 -11.87
N LEU A 261 -15.49 -10.31 -11.86
CA LEU A 261 -16.45 -10.48 -10.78
C LEU A 261 -17.57 -11.40 -11.31
N HIS A 262 -17.63 -12.62 -10.80
CA HIS A 262 -18.72 -13.55 -11.12
C HIS A 262 -19.78 -13.48 -10.03
N VAL A 263 -21.02 -13.27 -10.45
CA VAL A 263 -22.16 -13.08 -9.55
C VAL A 263 -23.05 -14.32 -9.62
N GLU A 264 -23.30 -14.91 -8.46
CA GLU A 264 -24.31 -15.95 -8.27
C GLU A 264 -25.43 -15.40 -7.35
N LEU A 265 -26.49 -16.18 -7.14
CA LEU A 265 -27.65 -15.72 -6.37
C LEU A 265 -27.30 -15.42 -4.90
N ASP A 266 -26.41 -16.20 -4.30
CA ASP A 266 -26.08 -16.17 -2.86
C ASP A 266 -24.62 -15.80 -2.57
N HIS A 267 -23.78 -15.67 -3.60
CA HIS A 267 -22.38 -15.33 -3.45
C HIS A 267 -21.79 -14.65 -4.68
N VAL A 268 -20.60 -14.07 -4.51
CA VAL A 268 -19.79 -13.51 -5.59
C VAL A 268 -18.36 -14.01 -5.49
N VAL A 269 -17.76 -14.26 -6.65
CA VAL A 269 -16.36 -14.68 -6.78
C VAL A 269 -15.57 -13.58 -7.48
N VAL A 270 -14.52 -13.11 -6.81
CA VAL A 270 -13.58 -12.12 -7.36
C VAL A 270 -12.35 -12.85 -7.85
N TYR A 271 -12.15 -12.87 -9.17
CA TYR A 271 -10.95 -13.38 -9.81
C TYR A 271 -9.93 -12.26 -9.98
N PHE A 272 -8.67 -12.55 -9.69
CA PHE A 272 -7.59 -11.57 -9.75
C PHE A 272 -6.25 -12.20 -10.13
N LYS A 273 -5.35 -11.36 -10.64
CA LYS A 273 -3.92 -11.64 -10.74
C LYS A 273 -3.21 -11.05 -9.52
N TRP A 274 -2.15 -11.73 -9.08
CA TRP A 274 -1.35 -11.30 -7.94
C TRP A 274 0.12 -11.14 -8.33
N ALA A 275 0.64 -9.94 -8.16
CA ALA A 275 2.03 -9.60 -8.47
C ALA A 275 2.41 -10.07 -9.90
N ARG A 276 3.50 -10.83 -10.04
CA ARG A 276 3.90 -11.46 -11.31
C ARG A 276 3.58 -12.95 -11.36
N ASN A 277 2.82 -13.47 -10.40
CA ASN A 277 2.45 -14.87 -10.36
C ASN A 277 1.62 -15.21 -11.62
N PRO A 278 1.97 -16.26 -12.37
CA PRO A 278 1.26 -16.61 -13.61
C PRO A 278 -0.19 -17.05 -13.35
N ASN A 279 -0.47 -17.58 -12.15
CA ASN A 279 -1.77 -18.12 -11.81
C ASN A 279 -2.86 -17.05 -11.68
N THR A 280 -4.11 -17.47 -11.90
CA THR A 280 -5.30 -16.70 -11.53
C THR A 280 -5.77 -17.16 -10.16
N PHE A 281 -6.12 -16.20 -9.29
CA PHE A 281 -6.63 -16.48 -7.96
C PHE A 281 -8.09 -16.06 -7.84
N ALA A 282 -8.82 -16.69 -6.93
CA ALA A 282 -10.21 -16.37 -6.64
C ALA A 282 -10.46 -16.29 -5.14
N VAL A 283 -11.24 -15.29 -4.72
CA VAL A 283 -11.80 -15.19 -3.37
C VAL A 283 -13.31 -15.01 -3.44
N THR A 284 -14.02 -15.57 -2.46
CA THR A 284 -15.49 -15.55 -2.40
C THR A 284 -15.98 -14.59 -1.31
N MET A 285 -17.11 -13.93 -1.58
CA MET A 285 -17.89 -13.18 -0.60
C MET A 285 -19.35 -13.58 -0.70
N HIS A 286 -20.02 -13.74 0.44
CA HIS A 286 -21.47 -13.91 0.51
C HIS A 286 -22.11 -12.55 0.83
N PRO A 287 -22.79 -11.89 -0.14
CA PRO A 287 -23.49 -10.64 0.14
C PRO A 287 -24.73 -10.92 1.02
N PRO A 288 -25.07 -10.00 1.94
CA PRO A 288 -26.28 -10.10 2.73
C PRO A 288 -27.51 -10.07 1.81
N GLN A 289 -28.43 -10.99 2.03
CA GLN A 289 -29.63 -11.12 1.20
C GLN A 289 -30.74 -10.19 1.67
N THR A 290 -30.82 -9.92 2.97
CA THR A 290 -31.86 -9.08 3.57
C THR A 290 -31.28 -7.97 4.44
N GLY A 291 -32.09 -6.96 4.75
CA GLY A 291 -31.70 -5.90 5.69
C GLY A 291 -31.39 -6.42 7.10
N ASP A 292 -32.03 -7.51 7.52
CA ASP A 292 -31.88 -8.10 8.86
C ASP A 292 -30.50 -8.77 9.06
N GLU A 293 -29.81 -9.12 7.96
CA GLU A 293 -28.45 -9.66 7.98
C GLU A 293 -27.38 -8.57 8.21
N LEU A 294 -27.76 -7.29 8.18
CA LEU A 294 -26.85 -6.18 8.45
C LEU A 294 -26.65 -6.03 9.96
N ALA A 295 -25.63 -6.71 10.50
CA ALA A 295 -25.33 -6.88 11.92
C ALA A 295 -24.91 -5.61 12.71
N GLY A 296 -25.32 -4.42 12.28
CA GLY A 296 -24.92 -3.14 12.87
C GLY A 296 -23.47 -2.76 12.52
N PRO A 297 -22.95 -1.60 13.00
CA PRO A 297 -21.63 -1.13 12.60
C PRO A 297 -20.50 -2.12 12.99
N PRO A 298 -19.55 -2.44 12.09
CA PRO A 298 -19.33 -1.79 10.78
C PRO A 298 -20.17 -2.33 9.61
N TRP A 299 -20.99 -3.37 9.76
CA TRP A 299 -21.76 -4.06 8.72
C TRP A 299 -23.20 -3.54 8.56
N HIS A 300 -23.42 -2.24 8.80
CA HIS A 300 -24.75 -1.63 8.91
C HIS A 300 -25.36 -1.16 7.58
N THR A 301 -24.61 -1.22 6.49
CA THR A 301 -25.11 -0.90 5.13
C THR A 301 -24.42 -1.80 4.10
N PRO A 302 -25.05 -2.04 2.93
CA PRO A 302 -24.43 -2.79 1.83
C PRO A 302 -23.03 -2.28 1.46
N ALA A 303 -22.85 -0.97 1.38
CA ALA A 303 -21.57 -0.35 1.08
C ALA A 303 -20.52 -0.58 2.18
N ALA A 304 -20.95 -0.58 3.44
CA ALA A 304 -20.05 -0.83 4.57
C ALA A 304 -19.63 -2.31 4.63
N VAL A 305 -20.53 -3.25 4.32
CA VAL A 305 -20.19 -4.68 4.19
C VAL A 305 -19.12 -4.88 3.11
N ALA A 306 -19.35 -4.36 1.91
CA ALA A 306 -18.36 -4.43 0.82
C ALA A 306 -17.02 -3.78 1.23
N GLY A 307 -17.07 -2.62 1.89
CA GLY A 307 -15.89 -1.93 2.40
C GLY A 307 -15.11 -2.74 3.42
N THR A 308 -15.79 -3.40 4.38
CA THR A 308 -15.17 -4.27 5.37
C THR A 308 -14.55 -5.51 4.73
N MET A 309 -15.22 -6.12 3.74
CA MET A 309 -14.67 -7.26 3.01
C MET A 309 -13.41 -6.90 2.23
N ILE A 310 -13.40 -5.74 1.56
CA ILE A 310 -12.21 -5.22 0.87
C ILE A 310 -11.07 -4.98 1.86
N SER A 311 -11.34 -4.38 3.03
CA SER A 311 -10.32 -4.19 4.07
C SER A 311 -9.80 -5.51 4.64
N ARG A 312 -10.67 -6.53 4.79
CA ARG A 312 -10.25 -7.87 5.21
C ARG A 312 -9.35 -8.51 4.15
N TRP A 313 -9.70 -8.44 2.87
CA TRP A 313 -8.83 -8.95 1.81
C TRP A 313 -7.51 -8.19 1.72
N GLN A 314 -7.53 -6.87 1.91
CA GLN A 314 -6.33 -6.04 1.99
C GLN A 314 -5.39 -6.56 3.09
N GLU A 315 -5.91 -6.75 4.30
CA GLU A 315 -5.14 -7.25 5.44
C GLU A 315 -4.65 -8.69 5.21
N GLU A 316 -5.55 -9.60 4.86
CA GLU A 316 -5.24 -11.02 4.74
C GLU A 316 -4.25 -11.29 3.60
N LEU A 317 -4.48 -10.73 2.40
CA LEU A 317 -3.58 -10.94 1.26
C LEU A 317 -2.19 -10.31 1.52
N CYS A 318 -2.14 -9.11 2.10
CA CYS A 318 -0.86 -8.47 2.46
C CYS A 318 -0.13 -9.14 3.64
N THR A 319 -0.83 -9.94 4.44
CA THR A 319 -0.28 -10.73 5.55
C THR A 319 -0.10 -12.20 5.18
N GLY A 320 -0.15 -12.53 3.89
CA GLY A 320 0.26 -13.82 3.36
C GLY A 320 -0.86 -14.85 3.25
N LEU A 321 -2.13 -14.46 3.11
CA LEU A 321 -3.24 -15.39 2.82
C LEU A 321 -2.97 -16.29 1.62
N LEU A 322 -2.28 -15.79 0.58
CA LEU A 322 -1.84 -16.61 -0.56
C LEU A 322 -0.94 -17.79 -0.18
N VAL A 323 -0.26 -17.66 0.96
CA VAL A 323 0.67 -18.64 1.51
C VAL A 323 -0.02 -19.47 2.61
N ARG A 324 -0.78 -18.86 3.52
CA ARG A 324 -1.37 -19.58 4.67
C ARG A 324 -2.82 -20.06 4.47
N GLY A 325 -3.48 -19.59 3.42
CA GLY A 325 -4.89 -19.90 3.15
C GLY A 325 -5.07 -21.33 2.65
N THR A 326 -6.27 -21.86 2.81
CA THR A 326 -6.64 -23.11 2.15
C THR A 326 -6.79 -22.84 0.65
N ARG A 327 -6.20 -23.71 -0.16
CA ARG A 327 -6.14 -23.59 -1.61
C ARG A 327 -6.87 -24.76 -2.25
N ARG A 328 -7.63 -24.45 -3.29
CA ARG A 328 -8.24 -25.45 -4.17
C ARG A 328 -8.09 -24.99 -5.61
N ARG A 329 -7.36 -25.76 -6.41
CA ARG A 329 -7.31 -25.57 -7.85
C ARG A 329 -8.58 -26.06 -8.54
N ASP A 330 -9.02 -25.30 -9.54
CA ASP A 330 -10.13 -25.60 -10.43
C ASP A 330 -9.78 -25.07 -11.82
N GLY A 331 -9.32 -25.97 -12.71
CA GLY A 331 -8.65 -25.60 -13.95
C GLY A 331 -7.46 -24.68 -13.70
N ASP A 332 -7.48 -23.51 -14.32
CA ASP A 332 -6.40 -22.50 -14.25
C ASP A 332 -6.55 -21.51 -13.08
N THR A 333 -7.52 -21.74 -12.18
CA THR A 333 -7.80 -20.84 -11.05
C THR A 333 -7.52 -21.53 -9.72
N ILE A 334 -6.86 -20.81 -8.81
CA ILE A 334 -6.68 -21.20 -7.41
C ILE A 334 -7.68 -20.43 -6.56
N TYR A 335 -8.63 -21.14 -5.96
CA TYR A 335 -9.55 -20.58 -4.96
C TYR A 335 -8.85 -20.53 -3.61
N ILE A 336 -8.92 -19.38 -2.95
CA ILE A 336 -8.30 -19.13 -1.66
C ILE A 336 -9.39 -18.82 -0.64
N SER A 337 -9.34 -19.52 0.48
CA SER A 337 -10.16 -19.23 1.66
C SER A 337 -9.30 -19.02 2.90
N ALA A 338 -9.90 -18.39 3.92
CA ALA A 338 -9.28 -18.31 5.23
C ALA A 338 -8.92 -19.72 5.73
N PRO A 339 -7.80 -19.88 6.45
CA PRO A 339 -7.45 -21.16 7.04
C PRO A 339 -8.52 -21.60 8.06
N PRO A 340 -8.73 -22.91 8.28
CA PRO A 340 -9.76 -23.43 9.18
C PRO A 340 -9.61 -22.97 10.64
N SER A 341 -8.39 -22.61 11.04
CA SER A 341 -8.08 -22.05 12.37
C SER A 341 -6.94 -21.05 12.26
N ALA A 342 -6.98 -19.96 13.03
CA ALA A 342 -5.80 -19.12 13.24
C ALA A 342 -4.71 -19.98 13.89
N PRO A 343 -3.45 -19.96 13.40
CA PRO A 343 -2.39 -20.69 14.07
C PRO A 343 -2.26 -20.14 15.49
N VAL A 344 -2.60 -20.95 16.49
CA VAL A 344 -2.36 -20.61 17.90
C VAL A 344 -0.86 -20.68 18.12
N GLY A 345 -0.22 -19.53 18.34
CA GLY A 345 1.20 -19.42 18.67
C GLY A 345 2.13 -20.12 17.68
N GLN A 346 2.45 -19.48 16.55
CA GLN A 346 3.53 -19.99 15.70
C GLN A 346 4.83 -19.97 16.51
N GLU A 347 5.42 -21.13 16.81
CA GLU A 347 6.69 -21.23 17.55
C GLU A 347 7.88 -20.66 16.75
N TYR A 348 7.74 -20.59 15.42
CA TYR A 348 8.74 -20.10 14.49
C TYR A 348 8.14 -19.08 13.53
N TRP A 349 8.98 -18.16 13.07
CA TRP A 349 8.62 -17.12 12.11
C TRP A 349 9.58 -17.13 10.94
N VAL A 350 9.04 -17.10 9.71
CA VAL A 350 9.83 -16.97 8.48
C VAL A 350 9.75 -15.53 7.96
N SER A 351 10.89 -14.93 7.66
CA SER A 351 10.98 -13.60 7.06
C SER A 351 12.04 -13.55 5.97
N GLU A 352 12.02 -12.51 5.14
CA GLU A 352 13.15 -12.21 4.26
C GLU A 352 14.37 -11.75 5.07
N VAL A 353 15.56 -12.01 4.53
CA VAL A 353 16.84 -11.50 5.04
C VAL A 353 17.02 -10.07 4.55
N ALA A 354 17.31 -9.15 5.46
CA ALA A 354 17.62 -7.77 5.09
C ALA A 354 18.90 -7.72 4.23
N LEU A 355 18.82 -7.08 3.06
CA LEU A 355 19.91 -6.98 2.10
C LEU A 355 20.73 -5.70 2.34
N HIS A 356 21.95 -5.85 2.86
CA HIS A 356 22.93 -4.79 3.15
C HIS A 356 24.34 -5.41 3.27
N GLU A 357 25.36 -4.63 3.62
CA GLU A 357 26.75 -5.12 3.71
C GLU A 357 26.93 -6.29 4.68
N ARG A 358 26.16 -6.32 5.78
CA ARG A 358 26.24 -7.34 6.83
C ARG A 358 25.15 -8.44 6.74
N SER A 359 24.56 -8.66 5.56
CA SER A 359 23.47 -9.64 5.41
C SER A 359 23.89 -11.03 5.87
N GLY A 360 22.99 -11.74 6.55
CA GLY A 360 23.20 -13.14 6.94
C GLY A 360 24.25 -13.40 8.01
N VAL A 361 25.03 -12.40 8.48
CA VAL A 361 26.06 -12.59 9.52
C VAL A 361 25.51 -13.26 10.79
N TRP A 362 24.24 -13.00 11.12
CA TRP A 362 23.57 -13.67 12.24
C TRP A 362 23.18 -15.12 11.98
N LEU A 363 23.01 -15.53 10.72
CA LEU A 363 22.77 -16.93 10.32
C LEU A 363 24.07 -17.73 10.40
N ALA A 364 25.18 -17.15 9.93
CA ALA A 364 26.51 -17.77 10.04
C ALA A 364 26.92 -18.02 11.50
N ARG A 365 26.50 -17.17 12.44
CA ARG A 365 26.72 -17.38 13.88
C ARG A 365 26.00 -18.61 14.44
N GLU A 366 24.91 -19.02 13.80
CA GLU A 366 24.17 -20.25 14.14
C GLU A 366 24.67 -21.46 13.33
N GLY A 367 25.73 -21.30 12.52
CA GLY A 367 26.37 -22.37 11.76
C GLY A 367 25.77 -22.63 10.37
N LEU A 368 24.93 -21.73 9.84
CA LEU A 368 24.35 -21.84 8.48
C LEU A 368 25.29 -21.24 7.42
N ASP A 369 25.40 -21.87 6.25
CA ASP A 369 26.27 -21.40 5.16
C ASP A 369 25.65 -20.23 4.39
N ILE A 370 26.28 -19.06 4.47
CA ILE A 370 25.79 -17.84 3.82
C ILE A 370 26.60 -17.42 2.59
N ASP A 371 27.58 -18.20 2.16
CA ASP A 371 28.52 -17.78 1.12
C ASP A 371 27.81 -17.64 -0.23
N ARG A 372 27.00 -18.63 -0.62
CA ARG A 372 26.23 -18.59 -1.88
C ARG A 372 25.22 -17.44 -1.95
N PRO A 373 24.33 -17.23 -0.96
CA PRO A 373 23.40 -16.11 -1.02
C PRO A 373 24.09 -14.75 -1.05
N LEU A 374 25.24 -14.61 -0.38
CA LEU A 374 26.06 -13.39 -0.43
C LEU A 374 26.69 -13.18 -1.81
N GLU A 375 27.24 -14.23 -2.43
CA GLU A 375 27.76 -14.18 -3.78
C GLU A 375 26.67 -13.73 -4.77
N TRP A 376 25.48 -14.32 -4.72
CA TRP A 376 24.36 -13.96 -5.59
C TRP A 376 23.86 -12.55 -5.36
N LYS A 377 23.85 -12.08 -4.10
CA LYS A 377 23.54 -10.69 -3.77
C LYS A 377 24.53 -9.75 -4.44
N ASN A 378 25.82 -10.04 -4.32
CA ASN A 378 26.89 -9.17 -4.82
C ASN A 378 27.02 -9.19 -6.36
N THR A 379 26.60 -10.28 -7.00
CA THR A 379 26.57 -10.41 -8.46
C THR A 379 25.22 -10.01 -9.08
N GLY A 380 24.24 -9.64 -8.26
CA GLY A 380 22.92 -9.15 -8.71
C GLY A 380 21.98 -10.23 -9.25
N VAL A 381 22.24 -11.51 -8.96
CA VAL A 381 21.41 -12.65 -9.41
C VAL A 381 20.56 -13.27 -8.31
N LEU A 382 20.68 -12.80 -7.06
CA LEU A 382 19.84 -13.26 -5.95
C LEU A 382 18.37 -12.95 -6.24
N ALA A 383 17.52 -13.99 -6.25
CA ALA A 383 16.09 -13.84 -6.41
C ALA A 383 15.42 -13.53 -5.08
N VAL A 384 15.71 -14.34 -4.06
CA VAL A 384 15.18 -14.17 -2.70
C VAL A 384 16.09 -14.87 -1.69
N TRP A 385 16.18 -14.31 -0.48
CA TRP A 385 16.81 -14.96 0.66
C TRP A 385 15.90 -14.83 1.87
N ILE A 386 15.46 -15.97 2.42
CA ILE A 386 14.59 -16.03 3.60
C ILE A 386 15.27 -16.76 4.76
N GLN A 387 14.80 -16.49 5.97
CA GLN A 387 15.29 -17.03 7.23
C GLN A 387 14.14 -17.44 8.14
N ALA A 388 14.38 -18.46 8.96
CA ALA A 388 13.50 -18.90 10.03
C ALA A 388 14.11 -18.58 11.39
N LYS A 389 13.30 -18.12 12.34
CA LYS A 389 13.71 -17.79 13.72
C LYS A 389 12.66 -18.20 14.72
N VAL A 390 13.08 -18.44 15.96
CA VAL A 390 12.14 -18.69 17.07
C VAL A 390 11.29 -17.45 17.31
N ASN A 391 9.97 -17.64 17.42
CA ASN A 391 9.01 -16.58 17.68
C ASN A 391 8.94 -16.25 19.18
N ASN A 392 9.95 -15.52 19.66
CA ASN A 392 10.01 -14.98 21.00
C ASN A 392 10.26 -13.47 20.98
N ALA A 393 10.30 -12.83 22.15
CA ALA A 393 10.47 -11.38 22.28
C ALA A 393 11.74 -10.83 21.59
N VAL A 394 12.77 -11.66 21.43
CA VAL A 394 14.06 -11.28 20.80
C VAL A 394 14.11 -11.66 19.32
N GLY A 395 13.21 -12.56 18.87
CA GLY A 395 13.20 -13.12 17.52
C GLY A 395 14.46 -13.93 17.19
N ARG A 396 15.00 -14.68 18.17
CA ARG A 396 16.24 -15.47 18.07
C ARG A 396 16.16 -16.71 18.97
N PRO A 397 16.93 -17.80 18.72
CA PRO A 397 17.93 -17.97 17.67
C PRO A 397 17.33 -18.08 16.27
N TYR A 398 18.18 -17.97 15.25
CA TYR A 398 17.83 -18.35 13.88
C TYR A 398 18.06 -19.85 13.73
N VAL A 399 17.13 -20.52 13.05
CA VAL A 399 17.07 -21.99 13.04
C VAL A 399 17.09 -22.58 11.63
N GLY A 400 17.08 -21.74 10.60
CA GLY A 400 17.22 -22.17 9.22
C GLY A 400 17.11 -21.02 8.24
N HIS A 401 17.40 -21.29 6.98
CA HIS A 401 17.28 -20.33 5.90
C HIS A 401 17.15 -21.03 4.55
N ALA A 402 16.65 -20.30 3.56
CA ALA A 402 16.60 -20.77 2.19
C ALA A 402 16.88 -19.59 1.25
N ALA A 403 17.57 -19.85 0.15
CA ALA A 403 17.87 -18.84 -0.84
C ALA A 403 17.77 -19.38 -2.26
N ALA A 404 17.41 -18.49 -3.16
CA ALA A 404 17.31 -18.79 -4.56
C ALA A 404 17.92 -17.70 -5.43
N ARG A 405 18.40 -18.09 -6.61
CA ARG A 405 18.94 -17.21 -7.64
C ARG A 405 18.15 -17.31 -8.94
N TRP A 406 18.22 -16.27 -9.75
CA TRP A 406 17.68 -16.29 -11.11
C TRP A 406 18.64 -16.98 -12.09
N SER A 407 18.08 -17.67 -13.07
CA SER A 407 18.73 -18.00 -14.33
C SER A 407 17.82 -17.51 -15.46
N GLY A 408 18.16 -16.36 -16.03
CA GLY A 408 17.27 -15.64 -16.94
C GLY A 408 16.12 -14.94 -16.21
N GLN A 409 15.01 -14.70 -16.93
CA GLN A 409 13.90 -13.89 -16.42
C GLN A 409 12.76 -14.70 -15.79
N ALA A 410 12.68 -16.01 -16.05
CA ALA A 410 11.53 -16.84 -15.68
C ALA A 410 11.89 -18.09 -14.84
N THR A 411 13.17 -18.40 -14.65
CA THR A 411 13.61 -19.60 -13.91
C THR A 411 14.37 -19.23 -12.64
N ALA A 412 13.87 -19.69 -11.50
CA ALA A 412 14.54 -19.54 -10.21
C ALA A 412 15.08 -20.89 -9.70
N HIS A 413 16.26 -20.86 -9.08
CA HIS A 413 16.93 -22.02 -8.52
C HIS A 413 17.06 -21.89 -7.01
N VAL A 414 16.31 -22.69 -6.25
CA VAL A 414 16.49 -22.89 -4.81
C VAL A 414 17.67 -23.83 -4.60
N GLU A 415 18.81 -23.26 -4.23
CA GLU A 415 20.09 -23.96 -4.11
C GLU A 415 20.65 -23.94 -2.68
N VAL A 416 20.00 -23.19 -1.78
CA VAL A 416 20.28 -23.18 -0.34
C VAL A 416 18.97 -23.46 0.37
N PHE A 417 18.96 -24.49 1.20
CA PHE A 417 17.83 -24.92 2.01
C PHE A 417 18.36 -25.68 3.22
N GLU A 418 18.57 -24.97 4.33
CA GLU A 418 19.29 -25.50 5.50
C GLU A 418 18.57 -25.16 6.79
N THR A 419 18.63 -26.09 7.75
CA THR A 419 18.16 -25.90 9.12
C THR A 419 19.24 -26.33 10.10
N VAL A 420 19.32 -25.65 11.25
CA VAL A 420 20.22 -26.02 12.34
C VAL A 420 19.84 -27.41 12.88
N PRO A 421 20.81 -28.30 13.21
CA PRO A 421 20.49 -29.62 13.77
C PRO A 421 19.55 -29.56 14.98
N GLY A 422 18.54 -30.45 14.99
CA GLY A 422 17.52 -30.50 16.04
C GLY A 422 16.35 -29.51 15.85
N THR A 423 16.36 -28.73 14.76
CA THR A 423 15.21 -27.90 14.38
C THR A 423 14.05 -28.79 13.93
N PRO A 424 12.81 -28.53 14.36
CA PRO A 424 11.64 -29.28 13.90
C PRO A 424 11.45 -29.20 12.38
N GLU A 425 11.03 -30.32 11.80
CA GLU A 425 10.70 -30.48 10.37
C GLU A 425 9.68 -29.45 9.87
N THR A 426 8.77 -29.00 10.74
CA THR A 426 7.79 -27.95 10.44
C THR A 426 8.44 -26.62 10.01
N VAL A 427 9.68 -26.34 10.44
CA VAL A 427 10.44 -25.15 10.00
C VAL A 427 10.92 -25.31 8.56
N ALA A 428 11.42 -26.48 8.19
CA ALA A 428 11.81 -26.79 6.82
C ALA A 428 10.59 -26.69 5.88
N ALA A 429 9.45 -27.24 6.29
CA ALA A 429 8.19 -27.10 5.56
C ALA A 429 7.79 -25.63 5.36
N GLN A 430 7.87 -24.80 6.41
CA GLN A 430 7.58 -23.37 6.31
C GLN A 430 8.55 -22.63 5.37
N LEU A 431 9.84 -22.96 5.39
CA LEU A 431 10.82 -22.39 4.47
C LEU A 431 10.52 -22.76 3.01
N ALA A 432 10.26 -24.04 2.73
CA ALA A 432 9.95 -24.54 1.39
C ALA A 432 8.67 -23.89 0.85
N HIS A 433 7.64 -23.83 1.69
CA HIS A 433 6.37 -23.20 1.37
C HIS A 433 6.55 -21.70 1.08
N ARG A 434 7.26 -20.97 1.96
CA ARG A 434 7.44 -19.52 1.81
C ARG A 434 8.31 -19.15 0.61
N ILE A 435 9.43 -19.84 0.40
CA ILE A 435 10.33 -19.50 -0.71
C ILE A 435 9.66 -19.74 -2.06
N THR A 436 8.94 -20.85 -2.21
CA THR A 436 8.22 -21.19 -3.46
C THR A 436 7.19 -20.10 -3.81
N HIS A 437 6.39 -19.67 -2.83
CA HIS A 437 5.38 -18.65 -3.06
C HIS A 437 6.00 -17.27 -3.37
N ILE A 438 7.08 -16.89 -2.69
CA ILE A 438 7.76 -15.62 -3.00
C ILE A 438 8.32 -15.67 -4.43
N LEU A 439 8.96 -16.77 -4.83
CA LEU A 439 9.49 -16.92 -6.19
C LEU A 439 8.39 -16.85 -7.25
N ALA A 440 7.26 -17.53 -7.02
CA ALA A 440 6.08 -17.43 -7.89
C ALA A 440 5.57 -15.98 -7.98
N ASP A 441 5.45 -15.27 -6.86
CA ASP A 441 5.00 -13.88 -6.82
C ASP A 441 5.98 -12.90 -7.48
N LEU A 442 7.29 -13.22 -7.44
CA LEU A 442 8.35 -12.49 -8.16
C LEU A 442 8.34 -12.74 -9.68
N GLY A 443 7.60 -13.75 -10.15
CA GLY A 443 7.38 -14.04 -11.56
C GLY A 443 8.14 -15.26 -12.09
N ALA A 444 8.57 -16.18 -11.22
CA ALA A 444 9.09 -17.45 -11.71
C ALA A 444 7.96 -18.22 -12.42
N GLU A 445 8.25 -18.72 -13.61
CA GLU A 445 7.43 -19.70 -14.32
C GLU A 445 7.91 -21.11 -14.02
N THR A 446 9.22 -21.26 -13.78
CA THR A 446 9.83 -22.53 -13.37
C THR A 446 10.68 -22.31 -12.12
N ILE A 447 10.49 -23.18 -11.11
CA ILE A 447 11.33 -23.20 -9.91
C ILE A 447 12.00 -24.56 -9.82
N THR A 448 13.30 -24.57 -9.54
CA THR A 448 14.07 -25.80 -9.37
C THR A 448 14.62 -25.86 -7.96
N ALA A 449 14.55 -27.00 -7.29
CA ALA A 449 15.17 -27.21 -6.00
C ALA A 449 16.33 -28.20 -6.15
N SER A 450 17.51 -27.88 -5.60
CA SER A 450 18.66 -28.79 -5.65
C SER A 450 18.55 -29.98 -4.68
N VAL A 451 17.55 -29.94 -3.78
CA VAL A 451 17.30 -30.97 -2.78
C VAL A 451 15.98 -31.68 -3.08
N GLU A 452 15.96 -32.99 -2.89
CA GLU A 452 14.73 -33.78 -2.87
C GLU A 452 14.17 -33.74 -1.45
N ASN A 453 12.94 -33.25 -1.31
CA ASN A 453 12.29 -33.13 -0.02
C ASN A 453 10.76 -33.26 -0.17
N GLU A 454 10.12 -33.96 0.76
CA GLU A 454 8.66 -34.18 0.74
C GLU A 454 7.86 -32.88 0.75
N TYR A 455 8.33 -31.82 1.42
CA TYR A 455 7.64 -30.53 1.48
C TYR A 455 7.60 -29.82 0.12
N PHE A 456 8.55 -30.09 -0.77
CA PHE A 456 8.47 -29.61 -2.16
C PHE A 456 7.47 -30.45 -2.97
N THR A 457 7.36 -31.76 -2.68
CA THR A 457 6.37 -32.62 -3.35
C THR A 457 4.94 -32.16 -3.06
N GLU A 458 4.65 -31.78 -1.80
CA GLU A 458 3.34 -31.22 -1.41
C GLU A 458 2.99 -29.91 -2.14
N LEU A 459 4.00 -29.17 -2.61
CA LEU A 459 3.84 -27.94 -3.38
C LEU A 459 3.72 -28.19 -4.90
N GLY A 460 3.71 -29.46 -5.32
CA GLY A 460 3.60 -29.86 -6.72
C GLY A 460 4.93 -30.00 -7.45
N TYR A 461 6.07 -30.00 -6.75
CA TYR A 461 7.35 -30.29 -7.39
C TYR A 461 7.42 -31.76 -7.80
N THR A 462 8.05 -32.01 -8.96
CA THR A 462 8.32 -33.35 -9.48
C THR A 462 9.82 -33.60 -9.61
N ASN A 463 10.26 -34.84 -9.45
CA ASN A 463 11.66 -35.21 -9.64
C ASN A 463 12.09 -35.02 -11.10
N ARG A 464 13.34 -34.60 -11.30
CA ARG A 464 13.93 -34.51 -12.64
C ARG A 464 14.47 -35.88 -13.07
N PRO A 465 14.08 -36.42 -14.23
CA PRO A 465 14.54 -37.74 -14.67
C PRO A 465 16.06 -37.85 -14.88
N GLU A 466 16.72 -36.74 -15.21
CA GLU A 466 18.13 -36.72 -15.67
C GLU A 466 19.07 -35.92 -14.76
N GLN A 467 18.58 -35.32 -13.67
CA GLN A 467 19.38 -34.47 -12.77
C GLN A 467 18.89 -34.64 -11.34
N ALA A 468 19.80 -34.55 -10.37
CA ALA A 468 19.41 -34.50 -8.96
C ALA A 468 18.53 -33.26 -8.68
N GLY A 469 17.51 -33.45 -7.84
CA GLY A 469 16.62 -32.39 -7.39
C GLY A 469 15.24 -32.39 -8.07
N MET A 470 14.49 -31.33 -7.82
CA MET A 470 13.08 -31.24 -8.15
C MET A 470 12.77 -30.00 -9.00
N VAL A 471 11.65 -30.04 -9.74
CA VAL A 471 11.16 -28.93 -10.56
C VAL A 471 9.67 -28.71 -10.37
N LEU A 472 9.28 -27.45 -10.35
CA LEU A 472 7.91 -26.99 -10.32
C LEU A 472 7.65 -26.11 -11.54
N ASP A 473 6.62 -26.45 -12.30
CA ASP A 473 5.92 -25.48 -13.15
C ASP A 473 4.98 -24.67 -12.26
N VAL A 474 5.20 -23.36 -12.17
CA VAL A 474 4.43 -22.51 -11.27
C VAL A 474 2.94 -22.47 -11.66
N ALA A 475 2.61 -22.67 -12.94
CA ALA A 475 1.23 -22.75 -13.39
C ALA A 475 0.49 -24.00 -12.87
N SER A 476 1.23 -25.04 -12.45
CA SER A 476 0.67 -26.28 -11.91
C SER A 476 0.59 -26.32 -10.38
N MET A 477 0.98 -25.24 -9.67
CA MET A 477 0.91 -25.18 -8.21
C MET A 477 -0.51 -25.49 -7.69
N PRO A 478 -0.68 -26.32 -6.66
CA PRO A 478 -2.00 -26.71 -6.15
C PRO A 478 -2.82 -25.55 -5.52
#